data_AF-A0A946VSI1-F1
#
_entry.id   AF-A0A946VSI1-F1
#
_cell.length_a   1.000
_cell.length_b   1.000
_cell.length_c   1.000
_cell.angle_alpha   90.00
_cell.angle_beta   90.00
_cell.angle_gamma   90.00
#
_symmetry.space_group_name_H-M   'P 1'
#
loop_
_entity.id
_entity.type
_entity.pdbx_description
1 polymer ?
#
loop_
_entity_poly.entity_id
_entity_poly.type
_entity_poly.pdbx_seq_one_letter_code
_entity_poly.pdbx_strand_id
1 'polypeptide(L)'
;MLNVPAGYAQTQDPWETTNRRIYQFNDYFDQRLVRPAATAYVNLVPPILQLGVGNFFSNIDDIKVTLNDLLQLKLEDAASDSARVLINSTAGVGGLIDVATPMGLEKHEEDFGQTFGAWGLPAGPYLIIPTVGPSNVRDAIGWALGIAFNPFVYG
;
A
#
# COMPACT_ATOMS: atom_id res chain seq x y z
N MET A 1 42.09 -2.72 -7.80
CA MET A 1 40.92 -3.60 -7.93
C MET A 1 40.45 -3.92 -6.52
N LEU A 2 39.28 -3.41 -6.11
CA LEU A 2 38.80 -3.58 -4.73
C LEU A 2 38.23 -5.00 -4.56
N ASN A 3 38.77 -5.73 -3.60
CA ASN A 3 38.35 -7.07 -3.21
C ASN A 3 37.07 -6.98 -2.36
N VAL A 4 35.91 -7.24 -2.98
CA VAL A 4 34.63 -7.31 -2.28
C VAL A 4 34.43 -8.74 -1.78
N PRO A 5 34.21 -8.98 -0.48
CA PRO A 5 34.08 -10.32 0.07
C PRO A 5 32.88 -11.07 -0.55
N ALA A 6 33.06 -12.37 -0.74
CA ALA A 6 32.10 -13.33 -1.33
C ALA A 6 30.87 -13.61 -0.43
N GLY A 7 30.30 -12.59 0.20
CA GLY A 7 29.08 -12.64 1.00
C GLY A 7 27.86 -12.00 0.32
N TYR A 8 28.06 -11.26 -0.77
CA TYR A 8 27.00 -10.83 -1.67
C TYR A 8 26.98 -11.77 -2.86
N ALA A 9 26.52 -13.01 -2.63
CA ALA A 9 25.94 -13.75 -3.74
C ALA A 9 24.89 -12.79 -4.30
N GLN A 10 25.12 -12.30 -5.52
CA GLN A 10 24.05 -11.74 -6.34
C GLN A 10 22.90 -12.72 -6.21
N THR A 11 21.85 -12.36 -5.46
CA THR A 11 20.61 -13.11 -5.49
C THR A 11 20.14 -12.93 -6.92
N GLN A 12 20.52 -13.87 -7.80
CA GLN A 12 19.99 -13.89 -9.15
C GLN A 12 18.49 -13.95 -8.99
N ASP A 13 17.83 -12.86 -9.38
CA ASP A 13 16.39 -12.79 -9.44
C ASP A 13 15.93 -13.97 -10.32
N PRO A 14 15.31 -15.01 -9.73
CA PRO A 14 14.95 -16.22 -10.47
C PRO A 14 14.02 -15.93 -11.65
N TRP A 15 13.34 -14.77 -11.62
CA TRP A 15 12.37 -14.35 -12.59
C TRP A 15 12.77 -13.08 -13.34
N GLU A 16 14.07 -12.74 -13.39
CA GLU A 16 14.57 -11.49 -13.98
C GLU A 16 14.00 -11.22 -15.38
N THR A 17 14.02 -12.24 -16.26
CA THR A 17 13.51 -12.10 -17.64
C THR A 17 12.01 -11.78 -17.65
N THR A 18 11.23 -12.43 -16.80
CA THR A 18 9.79 -12.19 -16.67
C THR A 18 9.52 -10.83 -16.06
N ASN A 19 10.20 -10.49 -14.97
CA ASN A 19 10.10 -9.22 -14.26
C ASN A 19 10.40 -8.05 -15.20
N ARG A 20 11.49 -8.11 -15.99
CA ARG A 20 11.83 -7.07 -16.97
C ARG A 20 10.75 -6.87 -18.03
N ARG A 21 10.11 -7.95 -18.51
CA ARG A 21 9.01 -7.86 -19.49
C ARG A 21 7.77 -7.20 -18.88
N ILE A 22 7.40 -7.61 -17.67
CA ILE A 22 6.25 -7.02 -16.97
C ILE A 22 6.53 -5.56 -16.63
N TYR A 23 7.76 -5.23 -16.22
CA TYR A 23 8.18 -3.85 -15.99
C TYR A 23 7.99 -2.97 -17.24
N GLN A 24 8.43 -3.45 -18.41
CA GLN A 24 8.23 -2.72 -19.67
C GLN A 24 6.75 -2.54 -20.01
N PHE A 25 5.92 -3.55 -19.73
CA PHE A 25 4.47 -3.44 -19.88
C PHE A 25 3.88 -2.40 -18.92
N ASN A 26 4.26 -2.43 -17.64
CA ASN A 26 3.79 -1.47 -16.63
C ASN A 26 4.21 -0.04 -16.98
N ASP A 27 5.46 0.16 -17.42
CA ASP A 27 5.98 1.46 -17.84
C ASP A 27 5.23 2.00 -19.07
N TYR A 28 4.98 1.13 -20.07
CA TYR A 28 4.14 1.49 -21.21
C TYR A 28 2.72 1.87 -20.79
N PHE A 29 2.11 1.08 -19.90
CA PHE A 29 0.77 1.35 -19.38
C PHE A 29 0.70 2.66 -18.58
N ASP A 30 1.70 2.94 -17.74
CA ASP A 30 1.82 4.21 -17.00
C ASP A 30 1.85 5.39 -17.96
N GLN A 31 2.76 5.37 -18.92
CA GLN A 31 2.98 6.48 -19.83
C GLN A 31 1.78 6.74 -20.75
N ARG A 32 1.03 5.70 -21.13
CA ARG A 32 -0.06 5.82 -22.11
C ARG A 32 -1.43 6.03 -21.47
N LEU A 33 -1.65 5.55 -20.25
CA LEU A 33 -2.98 5.56 -19.64
C LEU A 33 -2.96 6.21 -18.25
N VAL A 34 -2.16 5.69 -17.32
CA VAL A 34 -2.22 6.13 -15.91
C VAL A 34 -1.78 7.58 -15.75
N ARG A 35 -0.58 7.92 -16.22
CA ARG A 35 -0.01 9.26 -16.09
C ARG A 35 -0.86 10.33 -16.82
N PRO A 36 -1.32 10.13 -18.06
CA PRO A 36 -2.24 11.06 -18.70
C PRO A 36 -3.55 11.25 -17.91
N ALA A 37 -4.15 10.17 -17.41
CA ALA A 37 -5.39 10.24 -16.63
C ALA A 37 -5.17 10.97 -15.29
N ALA A 38 -4.09 10.66 -14.57
CA ALA A 38 -3.72 11.34 -13.33
C ALA A 38 -3.46 12.84 -13.57
N THR A 39 -2.77 13.18 -14.67
CA THR A 39 -2.51 14.57 -15.05
C THR A 39 -3.82 15.32 -15.34
N ALA A 40 -4.75 14.69 -16.06
CA ALA A 40 -6.08 15.25 -16.30
C ALA A 40 -6.85 15.47 -14.99
N TYR A 41 -6.83 14.50 -14.08
CA TYR A 41 -7.45 14.62 -12.75
C TYR A 41 -6.89 15.82 -11.98
N VAL A 42 -5.56 15.91 -11.87
CA VAL A 42 -4.88 17.00 -11.14
C VAL A 42 -5.17 18.37 -11.76
N ASN A 43 -5.28 18.45 -13.09
CA ASN A 43 -5.56 19.70 -13.79
C ASN A 43 -7.03 20.14 -13.71
N LEU A 44 -7.97 19.20 -13.64
CA LEU A 44 -9.41 19.47 -13.68
C LEU A 44 -10.03 19.62 -12.29
N VAL A 45 -9.46 18.98 -11.27
CA VAL A 45 -10.03 18.93 -9.92
C VAL A 45 -9.32 19.95 -9.02
N PRO A 46 -10.02 20.84 -8.30
CA PRO A 46 -9.42 21.75 -7.34
C PRO A 46 -8.65 21.02 -6.21
N PRO A 47 -7.54 21.57 -5.69
CA PRO A 47 -6.71 20.90 -4.67
C PRO A 47 -7.48 20.44 -3.42
N ILE A 48 -8.46 21.22 -2.96
CA ILE A 48 -9.28 20.85 -1.78
C ILE A 48 -10.10 19.58 -2.01
N LEU A 49 -10.60 19.37 -3.22
CA LEU A 49 -11.34 18.16 -3.58
C LEU A 49 -10.39 16.97 -3.75
N GLN A 50 -9.19 17.19 -4.31
CA GLN A 50 -8.16 16.15 -4.39
C GLN A 50 -7.75 15.67 -2.98
N LEU A 51 -7.53 16.62 -2.05
CA LEU A 51 -7.24 16.31 -0.65
C LEU A 51 -8.38 15.54 0.00
N GLY A 52 -9.63 15.97 -0.20
CA GLY A 52 -10.80 15.28 0.35
C GLY A 52 -10.90 13.83 -0.14
N VAL A 53 -10.73 13.60 -1.44
CA VAL A 53 -10.72 12.25 -2.02
C VAL A 53 -9.57 11.41 -1.46
N GLY A 54 -8.37 11.99 -1.37
CA GLY A 54 -7.21 11.32 -0.76
C GLY A 54 -7.44 10.91 0.69
N ASN A 55 -7.98 11.83 1.51
CA ASN A 55 -8.31 11.56 2.91
C ASN A 55 -9.38 10.47 3.03
N PHE A 56 -10.41 10.50 2.17
CA PHE A 56 -11.47 9.50 2.19
C PHE A 56 -10.93 8.09 1.96
N PHE A 57 -10.11 7.91 0.92
CA PHE A 57 -9.49 6.62 0.66
C PHE A 57 -8.45 6.25 1.72
N SER A 58 -7.73 7.21 2.28
CA SER A 58 -6.84 6.97 3.43
C SER A 58 -7.61 6.46 4.65
N ASN A 59 -8.76 7.04 4.98
CA ASN A 59 -9.57 6.62 6.11
C ASN A 59 -10.13 5.19 5.93
N ILE A 60 -10.47 4.81 4.70
CA ILE A 60 -10.84 3.42 4.37
C ILE A 60 -9.63 2.49 4.54
N ASP A 61 -8.45 2.94 4.11
CA ASP A 61 -7.21 2.18 4.25
C ASP A 61 -6.84 1.94 5.71
N ASP A 62 -7.04 2.94 6.58
CA ASP A 62 -6.81 2.88 8.02
C ASP A 62 -7.63 1.75 8.70
N ILE A 63 -8.78 1.34 8.13
CA ILE A 63 -9.54 0.16 8.59
C ILE A 63 -8.72 -1.13 8.39
N LYS A 64 -8.11 -1.27 7.22
CA LYS A 64 -7.27 -2.45 6.93
C LYS A 64 -5.98 -2.42 7.74
N VAL A 65 -5.40 -1.24 7.94
CA VAL A 65 -4.23 -1.04 8.83
C VAL A 65 -4.57 -1.53 10.24
N THR A 66 -5.66 -1.00 10.82
CA THR A 66 -6.17 -1.41 12.15
C THR A 66 -6.32 -2.93 12.27
N LEU A 67 -6.90 -3.60 11.27
CA LEU A 67 -7.05 -5.05 11.26
C LEU A 67 -5.69 -5.77 11.26
N ASN A 68 -4.72 -5.28 10.49
CA ASN A 68 -3.38 -5.86 10.45
C ASN A 68 -2.61 -5.60 11.75
N ASP A 69 -2.72 -4.43 12.37
CA ASP A 69 -2.13 -4.17 13.70
C ASP A 69 -2.65 -5.17 14.74
N LEU A 70 -3.96 -5.43 14.74
CA LEU A 70 -4.56 -6.44 15.61
C LEU A 70 -4.02 -7.84 15.32
N LEU A 71 -3.90 -8.22 14.05
CA LEU A 71 -3.32 -9.52 13.66
C LEU A 71 -1.83 -9.64 14.03
N GLN A 72 -1.11 -8.53 14.07
CA GLN A 72 0.29 -8.45 14.49
C GLN A 72 0.46 -8.27 16.01
N LEU A 73 -0.65 -8.18 16.77
CA LEU A 73 -0.67 -7.91 18.21
C LEU A 73 -0.07 -6.55 18.62
N LYS A 74 -0.08 -5.57 17.71
CA LYS A 74 0.31 -4.18 17.97
C LYS A 74 -0.87 -3.40 18.54
N LEU A 75 -1.18 -3.65 19.81
CA LEU A 75 -2.43 -3.16 20.43
C LEU A 75 -2.49 -1.63 20.56
N GLU A 76 -1.35 -0.96 20.74
CA GLU A 76 -1.27 0.50 20.82
C GLU A 76 -1.59 1.14 19.45
N ASP A 77 -0.92 0.66 18.41
CA ASP A 77 -1.12 1.10 17.02
C ASP A 77 -2.56 0.84 16.57
N ALA A 78 -3.07 -0.38 16.80
CA ALA A 78 -4.46 -0.75 16.51
C ALA A 78 -5.48 0.18 17.18
N ALA A 79 -5.24 0.59 18.43
CA ALA A 79 -6.11 1.51 19.15
C ALA A 79 -6.03 2.93 18.58
N SER A 80 -4.82 3.40 18.24
CA SER A 80 -4.60 4.69 17.58
C SER A 80 -5.30 4.74 16.22
N ASP A 81 -5.09 3.76 15.34
CA ASP A 81 -5.68 3.75 14.01
C ASP A 81 -7.20 3.53 14.05
N SER A 82 -7.70 2.72 14.98
CA SER A 82 -9.15 2.63 15.25
C SER A 82 -9.73 4.00 15.61
N ALA A 83 -9.04 4.76 16.47
CA ALA A 83 -9.48 6.10 16.85
C ALA A 83 -9.43 7.06 15.65
N ARG A 84 -8.39 6.98 14.81
CA ARG A 84 -8.30 7.74 13.55
C ARG A 84 -9.50 7.48 12.66
N VAL A 85 -9.82 6.20 12.39
CA VAL A 85 -10.98 5.80 11.58
C VAL A 85 -12.27 6.37 12.16
N LEU A 86 -12.50 6.24 13.47
CA LEU A 86 -13.71 6.73 14.12
C LEU A 86 -13.84 8.26 14.02
N ILE A 87 -12.77 8.99 14.33
CA ILE A 87 -12.75 10.45 14.34
C ILE A 87 -12.93 10.99 12.92
N ASN A 88 -12.16 10.50 11.96
CA ASN A 88 -12.22 10.96 10.59
C ASN A 88 -13.55 10.57 9.93
N SER A 89 -14.10 9.40 10.23
CA SER A 89 -15.43 9.01 9.72
C SER A 89 -16.57 9.85 10.29
N THR A 90 -16.47 10.31 11.54
CA THR A 90 -17.54 11.07 12.22
C THR A 90 -17.33 12.58 12.10
N ALA A 91 -16.32 13.12 12.79
CA ALA A 91 -15.99 14.54 12.79
C ALA A 91 -15.37 14.98 11.44
N GLY A 92 -14.69 14.08 10.75
CA GLY A 92 -14.07 14.33 9.45
C GLY A 92 -15.00 14.15 8.24
N VAL A 93 -16.31 14.04 8.45
CA VAL A 93 -17.33 13.88 7.39
C VAL A 93 -17.04 12.68 6.49
N GLY A 94 -17.11 11.48 7.08
CA GLY A 94 -16.87 10.23 6.35
C GLY A 94 -15.41 10.01 5.92
N GLY A 95 -14.47 10.77 6.48
CA GLY A 95 -13.04 10.70 6.17
C GLY A 95 -12.57 11.74 5.15
N LEU A 96 -13.43 12.64 4.67
CA LEU A 96 -13.01 13.71 3.74
C LEU A 96 -12.06 14.72 4.39
N ILE A 97 -12.13 14.88 5.72
CA ILE A 97 -11.29 15.78 6.49
C ILE A 97 -10.50 14.95 7.51
N ASP A 98 -9.17 15.05 7.48
CA ASP A 98 -8.31 14.42 8.47
C ASP A 98 -8.24 15.28 9.74
N VAL A 99 -9.10 14.95 10.70
CA VAL A 99 -9.20 15.58 12.02
C VAL A 99 -8.27 14.90 13.02
N ALA A 100 -8.00 13.61 12.83
CA ALA A 100 -7.21 12.80 13.74
C ALA A 100 -5.72 13.19 13.77
N THR A 101 -5.11 13.51 12.63
CA THR A 101 -3.70 13.90 12.57
C THR A 101 -3.39 15.16 13.40
N PRO A 102 -4.15 16.28 13.29
CA PRO A 102 -3.97 17.43 14.18
C PRO A 102 -4.15 17.16 15.67
N MET A 103 -4.81 16.05 16.05
CA MET A 103 -4.98 15.62 17.44
C MET A 103 -3.78 14.82 17.97
N GLY A 104 -2.75 14.60 17.15
CA GLY A 104 -1.54 13.85 17.52
C GLY A 104 -1.66 12.34 17.33
N LEU A 105 -2.72 11.86 16.67
CA LEU A 105 -2.81 10.45 16.27
C LEU A 105 -1.99 10.27 14.99
N GLU A 106 -0.81 9.68 15.09
CA GLU A 106 0.01 9.37 13.91
C GLU A 106 -0.63 8.24 13.10
N LYS A 107 -0.48 8.31 11.77
CA LYS A 107 -0.96 7.27 10.86
C LYS A 107 0.10 6.17 10.75
N HIS A 108 -0.32 4.91 10.88
CA HIS A 108 0.53 3.76 10.57
C HIS A 108 0.25 3.19 9.17
N GLU A 109 1.16 2.35 8.70
CA GLU A 109 1.04 1.63 7.43
C GLU A 109 1.26 0.14 7.68
N GLU A 110 0.17 -0.63 7.66
CA GLU A 110 0.20 -2.07 7.80
C GLU A 110 -0.61 -2.80 6.73
N ASP A 111 -0.01 -3.84 6.16
CA ASP A 111 -0.64 -4.72 5.18
C ASP A 111 -0.50 -6.22 5.55
N PHE A 112 -1.23 -7.05 4.81
CA PHE A 112 -1.22 -8.50 5.03
C PHE A 112 0.17 -9.14 4.78
N GLY A 113 1.00 -8.54 3.92
CA GLY A 113 2.36 -9.01 3.66
C GLY A 113 3.24 -8.83 4.90
N GLN A 114 3.16 -7.67 5.55
CA GLN A 114 3.81 -7.40 6.84
C GLN A 114 3.27 -8.30 7.93
N THR A 115 1.94 -8.51 8.01
CA THR A 115 1.33 -9.45 8.95
C THR A 115 1.87 -10.86 8.80
N PHE A 116 1.95 -11.39 7.57
CA PHE A 116 2.57 -12.69 7.35
C PHE A 116 4.06 -12.71 7.71
N GLY A 117 4.76 -11.61 7.48
CA GLY A 117 6.14 -11.43 7.92
C GLY A 117 6.30 -11.54 9.43
N ALA A 118 5.42 -10.87 10.20
CA ALA A 118 5.40 -10.95 11.65
C ALA A 118 5.14 -12.38 12.16
N TRP A 119 4.42 -13.18 11.38
CA TRP A 119 4.13 -14.59 11.68
C TRP A 119 5.18 -15.57 11.13
N GLY A 120 6.28 -15.05 10.56
CA GLY A 120 7.44 -15.85 10.15
C GLY A 120 7.43 -16.32 8.70
N LEU A 121 6.49 -15.87 7.86
CA LEU A 121 6.52 -16.17 6.43
C LEU A 121 7.64 -15.35 5.77
N PRO A 122 8.65 -15.98 5.14
CA PRO A 122 9.72 -15.25 4.45
C PRO A 122 9.17 -14.52 3.22
N ALA A 123 9.81 -13.41 2.85
CA ALA A 123 9.44 -12.62 1.68
C ALA A 123 9.39 -13.43 0.37
N GLY A 124 10.33 -14.38 0.21
CA GLY A 124 10.51 -15.12 -1.03
C GLY A 124 11.17 -14.29 -2.14
N PRO A 125 11.25 -14.83 -3.37
CA PRO A 125 11.86 -14.14 -4.49
C PRO A 125 11.15 -12.83 -4.87
N TYR A 126 11.92 -11.92 -5.46
CA TYR A 126 11.41 -10.68 -6.05
C TYR A 126 10.55 -10.97 -7.28
N LEU A 127 9.46 -10.23 -7.45
CA LEU A 127 8.65 -10.26 -8.66
C LEU A 127 8.08 -8.89 -8.99
N ILE A 128 7.59 -8.74 -10.21
CA ILE A 128 6.81 -7.56 -10.62
C ILE A 128 5.40 -8.00 -10.98
N ILE A 129 4.41 -7.38 -10.33
CA ILE A 129 2.99 -7.62 -10.57
C ILE A 129 2.53 -6.71 -11.71
N PRO A 130 1.85 -7.23 -12.74
CA PRO A 130 1.29 -6.42 -13.83
C PRO A 130 0.39 -5.30 -13.30
N THR A 131 0.53 -4.09 -13.85
CA THR A 131 -0.16 -2.83 -13.49
C THR A 131 0.04 -2.31 -12.06
N VAL A 132 0.71 -3.07 -11.19
CA VAL A 132 0.88 -2.74 -9.77
C VAL A 132 2.33 -2.33 -9.50
N GLY A 133 3.29 -3.20 -9.84
CA GLY A 133 4.72 -2.89 -9.70
C GLY A 133 5.53 -3.93 -8.91
N PRO A 134 6.72 -3.53 -8.44
CA PRO A 134 7.66 -4.37 -7.68
C PRO A 134 7.07 -4.94 -6.38
N SER A 135 7.37 -6.20 -6.07
CA SER A 135 6.97 -6.88 -4.84
C SER A 135 7.86 -8.11 -4.55
N ASN A 136 7.53 -8.89 -3.53
CA ASN A 136 8.02 -10.25 -3.30
C ASN A 136 6.84 -11.21 -3.17
N VAL A 137 7.08 -12.52 -3.18
CA VAL A 137 6.00 -13.53 -3.19
C VAL A 137 5.03 -13.34 -2.03
N ARG A 138 5.55 -13.12 -0.83
CA ARG A 138 4.72 -12.92 0.37
C ARG A 138 3.85 -11.68 0.24
N ASP A 139 4.45 -10.56 -0.12
CA ASP A 139 3.75 -9.28 -0.20
C ASP A 139 2.77 -9.27 -1.39
N ALA A 140 3.04 -10.02 -2.46
CA ALA A 140 2.11 -10.24 -3.57
C ALA A 140 0.86 -11.03 -3.13
N ILE A 141 1.04 -12.05 -2.28
CA ILE A 141 -0.08 -12.79 -1.67
C ILE A 141 -0.85 -11.88 -0.70
N GLY A 142 -0.12 -11.12 0.13
CA GLY A 142 -0.70 -10.13 1.04
C GLY A 142 -1.54 -9.09 0.30
N TRP A 143 -1.02 -8.54 -0.79
CA TRP A 143 -1.74 -7.62 -1.66
C TRP A 143 -3.00 -8.25 -2.28
N ALA A 144 -2.92 -9.49 -2.78
CA ALA A 144 -4.07 -10.19 -3.36
C ALA A 144 -5.18 -10.42 -2.32
N LEU A 145 -4.82 -10.74 -1.08
CA LEU A 145 -5.78 -10.80 0.02
C LEU A 145 -6.32 -9.41 0.37
N GLY A 146 -5.47 -8.39 0.38
CA GLY A 146 -5.88 -6.99 0.55
C GLY A 146 -7.00 -6.57 -0.41
N ILE A 147 -6.94 -7.01 -1.68
CA ILE A 147 -8.03 -6.82 -2.65
C ILE A 147 -9.30 -7.55 -2.20
N ALA A 148 -9.18 -8.83 -1.81
CA ALA A 148 -10.31 -9.65 -1.39
C ALA A 148 -10.98 -9.15 -0.09
N PHE A 149 -10.29 -8.34 0.71
CA PHE A 149 -10.83 -7.70 1.92
C PHE A 149 -11.16 -6.21 1.73
N ASN A 150 -10.96 -5.66 0.53
CA ASN A 150 -11.31 -4.29 0.25
C ASN A 150 -12.84 -4.17 0.01
N PRO A 151 -13.57 -3.35 0.80
CA PRO A 151 -15.02 -3.25 0.73
C PRO A 151 -15.56 -2.76 -0.64
N PHE A 152 -14.72 -2.18 -1.48
CA PHE A 152 -15.11 -1.68 -2.82
C PHE A 152 -14.93 -2.70 -3.95
N VAL A 153 -14.36 -3.88 -3.69
CA VAL A 153 -14.16 -4.91 -4.73
C VAL A 153 -15.43 -5.74 -4.95
N TYR A 154 -16.39 -5.70 -4.01
CA TYR A 154 -17.68 -6.41 -4.11
C TYR A 154 -18.91 -5.49 -4.21
N GLY A 155 -18.72 -4.19 -4.45
CA GLY A 155 -19.78 -3.17 -4.52
C GLY A 155 -20.04 -2.66 -5.92
#